data_AF-A0A7X7VFM7-F1
#
_entry.id   AF-A0A7X7VFM7-F1
#
_cell.length_a   1.000
_cell.length_b   1.000
_cell.length_c   1.000
_cell.angle_alpha   90.00
_cell.angle_beta   90.00
_cell.angle_gamma   90.00
#
_symmetry.space_group_name_H-M   'P 1'
#
loop_
_entity.id
_entity.type
_entity.pdbx_description
1 polymer ?
#
loop_
_entity_poly.entity_id
_entity_poly.type
_entity_poly.pdbx_seq_one_letter_code
_entity_poly.pdbx_strand_id
1 'polypeptide(L)'
;MNEVDELSKLDPAGLPPLKPILLDDLYQGVLKNLHLELGRGPVLYLLSPSYSVLNPTPDEGITEFITRNEGLLDYLKEAVVQNLAEYSVLLDISSYFIEQNNGLVLARLRERDSDGRRFEIKFYTHSPQELLSRYEDKIYIGRDFVDLFTPVRKYFGLKDTVVSLKAQFERLSERAGAKLKKAQDFGSYFQEIGDSVNELHNEGLLVLQSLPPHLDYAKLSGKDLIDINAQYRTVNHYVIELHDTVAEFENLLRFKERSDFVRYVTKYKKDVTNLISYFNIKVNGVIAQRIHACRSKHN
;
A
#
# COMPACT_ATOMS: atom_id res chain seq x y z
N MET A 1 -14.75 -12.73 -0.43
CA MET A 1 -14.06 -11.57 -1.04
C MET A 1 -14.93 -11.22 -2.21
N ASN A 2 -15.67 -10.13 -2.09
CA ASN A 2 -16.80 -9.83 -2.98
C ASN A 2 -16.57 -8.49 -3.69
N GLU A 3 -15.32 -8.16 -4.00
CA GLU A 3 -14.97 -6.88 -4.63
C GLU A 3 -15.77 -6.64 -5.92
N VAL A 4 -16.09 -7.69 -6.69
CA VAL A 4 -16.95 -7.59 -7.87
C VAL A 4 -18.37 -7.15 -7.52
N ASP A 5 -19.00 -7.76 -6.51
CA ASP A 5 -20.37 -7.44 -6.11
C ASP A 5 -20.46 -6.00 -5.57
N GLU A 6 -19.41 -5.56 -4.90
CA GLU A 6 -19.33 -4.25 -4.24
C GLU A 6 -19.03 -3.13 -5.24
N LEU A 7 -18.10 -3.35 -6.16
CA LEU A 7 -17.86 -2.42 -7.28
C LEU A 7 -19.11 -2.30 -8.18
N SER A 8 -19.87 -3.38 -8.37
CA SER A 8 -21.10 -3.37 -9.17
C SER A 8 -22.19 -2.45 -8.61
N LYS A 9 -22.11 -2.05 -7.33
CA LYS A 9 -23.06 -1.12 -6.70
C LYS A 9 -22.75 0.34 -7.03
N LEU A 10 -21.56 0.63 -7.54
CA LEU A 10 -21.14 1.99 -7.84
C LEU A 10 -21.70 2.46 -9.17
N ASP A 11 -22.23 3.67 -9.19
CA ASP A 11 -22.51 4.39 -10.42
C ASP A 11 -21.26 5.19 -10.83
N PRO A 12 -20.64 4.91 -12.00
CA PRO A 12 -19.49 5.67 -12.49
C PRO A 12 -19.77 7.18 -12.60
N ALA A 13 -21.01 7.58 -12.89
CA ALA A 13 -21.38 8.99 -12.97
C ALA A 13 -21.37 9.70 -11.60
N GLY A 14 -21.46 8.94 -10.51
CA GLY A 14 -21.38 9.44 -9.13
C GLY A 14 -19.96 9.56 -8.59
N LEU A 15 -18.95 9.08 -9.31
CA LEU A 15 -17.56 9.15 -8.87
C LEU A 15 -16.97 10.55 -9.10
N PRO A 16 -16.13 11.05 -8.17
CA PRO A 16 -15.49 12.35 -8.36
C PRO A 16 -14.55 12.30 -9.57
N PRO A 17 -14.47 13.37 -10.38
CA PRO A 17 -13.56 13.37 -11.52
C PRO A 17 -12.10 13.24 -11.05
N LEU A 18 -11.34 12.40 -11.73
CA LEU A 18 -9.91 12.29 -11.49
C LEU A 18 -9.19 13.55 -11.99
N LYS A 19 -8.20 14.01 -11.23
CA LYS A 19 -7.43 15.18 -11.63
C LYS A 19 -6.51 14.80 -12.78
N PRO A 20 -6.35 15.65 -13.81
CA PRO A 20 -5.28 15.44 -14.78
C PRO A 20 -3.93 15.50 -14.08
N ILE A 21 -3.18 14.40 -14.12
CA ILE A 21 -1.82 14.31 -13.56
C ILE A 21 -0.86 13.94 -14.69
N LEU A 22 0.26 14.64 -14.75
CA LEU A 22 1.37 14.27 -15.63
C LEU A 22 2.13 13.11 -14.96
N LEU A 23 2.00 11.92 -15.54
CA LEU A 23 2.73 10.72 -15.12
C LEU A 23 4.00 10.58 -15.96
N ASP A 24 5.10 10.19 -15.32
CA ASP A 24 6.34 9.81 -16.03
C ASP A 24 6.21 8.44 -16.71
N ASP A 25 7.28 8.02 -17.37
CA ASP A 25 7.33 6.77 -18.14
C ASP A 25 7.07 5.51 -17.30
N LEU A 26 7.53 5.47 -16.05
CA LEU A 26 7.30 4.34 -15.14
C LEU A 26 5.81 4.23 -14.82
N TYR A 27 5.20 5.33 -14.40
CA TYR A 27 3.78 5.35 -14.04
C TYR A 27 2.87 5.14 -15.26
N GLN A 28 3.21 5.70 -16.42
CA GLN A 28 2.51 5.44 -17.69
C GLN A 28 2.65 3.98 -18.13
N GLY A 29 3.84 3.41 -18.00
CA GLY A 29 4.10 1.99 -18.27
C GLY A 29 3.25 1.09 -17.38
N VAL A 30 3.17 1.41 -16.08
CA VAL A 30 2.30 0.69 -15.14
C VAL A 30 0.83 0.84 -15.48
N LEU A 31 0.33 2.04 -15.77
CA LEU A 31 -1.07 2.25 -16.14
C LEU A 31 -1.50 1.40 -17.34
N LYS A 32 -0.65 1.31 -18.36
CA LYS A 32 -0.87 0.50 -19.56
C LYS A 32 -0.85 -1.00 -19.28
N ASN A 33 -0.06 -1.44 -18.29
CA ASN A 33 0.16 -2.87 -17.99
C ASN A 33 -0.44 -3.31 -16.64
N LEU A 34 -1.29 -2.49 -16.03
CA LEU A 34 -1.92 -2.77 -14.74
C LEU A 34 -2.98 -3.87 -14.91
N HIS A 35 -2.75 -4.99 -14.21
CA HIS A 35 -3.72 -6.06 -14.07
C HIS A 35 -4.48 -5.89 -12.76
N LEU A 36 -5.75 -6.26 -12.75
CA LEU A 36 -6.59 -6.22 -11.56
C LEU A 36 -6.85 -7.63 -11.05
N GLU A 37 -6.74 -7.84 -9.74
CA GLU A 37 -7.25 -9.05 -9.10
C GLU A 37 -8.46 -8.72 -8.23
N LEU A 38 -9.61 -9.26 -8.62
CA LEU A 38 -10.91 -8.99 -8.00
C LEU A 38 -11.51 -10.30 -7.48
N GLY A 39 -12.01 -10.27 -6.25
CA GLY A 39 -12.70 -11.41 -5.67
C GLY A 39 -14.18 -11.41 -6.01
N ARG A 40 -14.71 -12.60 -6.25
CA ARG A 40 -16.14 -12.88 -6.35
C ARG A 40 -16.42 -14.18 -5.60
N GLY A 41 -17.07 -14.08 -4.45
CA GLY A 41 -17.27 -15.22 -3.56
C GLY A 41 -15.92 -15.83 -3.10
N PRO A 42 -15.69 -17.14 -3.34
CA PRO A 42 -14.43 -17.81 -2.99
C PRO A 42 -13.35 -17.67 -4.08
N VAL A 43 -13.68 -17.14 -5.26
CA VAL A 43 -12.80 -17.10 -6.42
C VAL A 43 -12.12 -15.74 -6.52
N LEU A 44 -10.85 -15.74 -6.96
CA LEU A 44 -10.10 -14.54 -7.27
C LEU A 44 -9.77 -14.53 -8.77
N TYR A 45 -10.30 -13.55 -9.48
CA TYR A 45 -10.12 -13.38 -10.92
C TYR A 45 -8.97 -12.41 -11.20
N LEU A 46 -8.02 -12.84 -12.03
CA LEU A 46 -6.97 -12.01 -12.60
C LEU A 46 -7.45 -11.46 -13.95
N LEU A 47 -7.56 -10.15 -14.05
CA LEU A 47 -7.92 -9.43 -15.27
C LEU A 47 -6.67 -8.85 -15.91
N SER A 48 -6.54 -9.03 -17.22
CA SER A 48 -5.56 -8.34 -18.06
C SER A 48 -5.81 -6.82 -18.09
N PRO A 49 -4.88 -6.02 -18.64
CA PRO A 49 -5.06 -4.58 -18.74
C PRO A 49 -6.25 -4.16 -19.62
N SER A 50 -6.69 -5.03 -20.53
CA SER A 50 -7.87 -4.89 -21.39
C SER A 50 -9.07 -5.69 -20.86
N TYR A 51 -9.10 -5.99 -19.56
CA TYR A 51 -10.19 -6.65 -18.83
C TYR A 51 -10.57 -8.07 -19.24
N SER A 52 -9.81 -8.71 -20.13
CA SER A 52 -9.95 -10.16 -20.36
C SER A 52 -9.55 -10.94 -19.10
N VAL A 53 -10.35 -11.93 -18.70
CA VAL A 53 -10.05 -12.82 -17.58
C VAL A 53 -8.95 -13.78 -17.97
N LEU A 54 -7.83 -13.75 -17.23
CA LEU A 54 -6.67 -14.60 -17.48
C LEU A 54 -6.70 -15.88 -16.63
N ASN A 55 -7.21 -15.80 -15.41
CA ASN A 55 -7.30 -16.93 -14.48
C ASN A 55 -8.28 -16.63 -13.33
N PRO A 56 -9.12 -17.57 -12.89
CA PRO A 56 -9.47 -18.84 -13.55
C PRO A 56 -10.41 -18.63 -14.75
N THR A 57 -10.96 -19.71 -15.30
CA THR A 57 -12.02 -19.65 -16.32
C THR A 57 -13.14 -18.70 -15.88
N PRO A 58 -13.55 -17.73 -16.71
CA PRO A 58 -14.60 -16.78 -16.35
C PRO A 58 -15.94 -17.50 -16.13
N ASP A 59 -16.67 -17.05 -15.12
CA ASP A 59 -18.08 -17.37 -14.96
C ASP A 59 -18.98 -16.28 -15.59
N GLU A 60 -20.30 -16.52 -15.62
CA GLU A 60 -21.24 -15.58 -16.24
C GLU A 60 -21.24 -14.21 -15.55
N GLY A 61 -21.10 -14.16 -14.23
CA GLY A 61 -21.22 -12.90 -13.51
C GLY A 61 -19.97 -12.03 -13.55
N ILE A 62 -18.75 -12.61 -13.61
CA ILE A 62 -17.55 -11.80 -13.90
C ILE A 62 -17.62 -11.25 -15.33
N THR A 63 -18.13 -12.05 -16.27
CA THR A 63 -18.29 -11.63 -17.68
C THR A 63 -19.30 -10.49 -17.80
N GLU A 64 -20.46 -10.61 -17.14
CA GLU A 64 -21.50 -9.58 -17.08
C GLU A 64 -20.98 -8.30 -16.40
N PHE A 65 -20.26 -8.44 -15.29
CA PHE A 65 -19.64 -7.32 -14.59
C PHE A 65 -18.70 -6.54 -15.50
N ILE A 66 -17.74 -7.22 -16.14
CA ILE A 66 -16.75 -6.58 -17.03
C ILE A 66 -17.46 -5.83 -18.17
N THR A 67 -18.42 -6.49 -18.81
CA THR A 67 -19.13 -5.93 -19.97
C THR A 67 -19.93 -4.67 -19.62
N ARG A 68 -20.49 -4.59 -18.41
CA ARG A 68 -21.29 -3.45 -17.96
C ARG A 68 -20.48 -2.32 -17.33
N ASN A 69 -19.29 -2.62 -16.82
CA ASN A 69 -18.53 -1.74 -15.94
C ASN A 69 -17.15 -1.38 -16.50
N GLU A 70 -16.95 -1.42 -17.82
CA GLU A 70 -15.67 -1.04 -18.44
C GLU A 70 -15.21 0.36 -18.02
N GLY A 71 -16.11 1.36 -18.10
CA GLY A 71 -15.79 2.72 -17.65
C GLY A 71 -15.48 2.84 -16.14
N LEU A 72 -16.07 1.98 -15.29
CA LEU A 72 -15.70 1.90 -13.88
C LEU A 72 -14.31 1.32 -13.70
N LEU A 73 -13.96 0.29 -14.48
CA LEU A 73 -12.67 -0.36 -14.44
C LEU A 73 -11.55 0.55 -14.98
N ASP A 74 -11.85 1.39 -15.97
CA ASP A 74 -10.94 2.43 -16.46
C ASP A 74 -10.66 3.45 -15.36
N TYR A 75 -11.74 4.01 -14.77
CA TYR A 75 -11.65 4.90 -13.63
C TYR A 75 -10.84 4.29 -12.49
N LEU A 76 -11.09 3.02 -12.16
CA LEU A 76 -10.38 2.32 -11.09
C LEU A 76 -8.89 2.21 -11.36
N LYS A 77 -8.48 1.82 -12.58
CA LYS A 77 -7.05 1.74 -12.94
C LYS A 77 -6.38 3.10 -12.83
N GLU A 78 -7.01 4.14 -13.36
CA GLU A 78 -6.47 5.50 -13.27
C GLU A 78 -6.39 5.98 -11.83
N ALA A 79 -7.45 5.78 -11.03
CA ALA A 79 -7.48 6.16 -9.62
C ALA A 79 -6.35 5.46 -8.84
N VAL A 80 -6.13 4.16 -9.08
CA VAL A 80 -5.05 3.39 -8.45
C VAL A 80 -3.68 3.95 -8.81
N VAL A 81 -3.42 4.25 -10.09
CA VAL A 81 -2.09 4.75 -10.52
C VAL A 81 -1.85 6.19 -10.05
N GLN A 82 -2.85 7.08 -10.14
CA GLN A 82 -2.75 8.43 -9.60
C GLN A 82 -2.47 8.40 -8.09
N ASN A 83 -3.15 7.50 -7.39
CA ASN A 83 -2.97 7.31 -5.98
C ASN A 83 -1.56 6.81 -5.62
N LEU A 84 -1.02 5.86 -6.39
CA LEU A 84 0.38 5.42 -6.28
C LEU A 84 1.39 6.55 -6.56
N ALA A 85 1.06 7.49 -7.44
CA ALA A 85 1.94 8.61 -7.77
C ALA A 85 1.99 9.68 -6.68
N GLU A 86 0.83 9.99 -6.09
CA GLU A 86 0.69 11.07 -5.12
C GLU A 86 0.97 10.61 -3.67
N TYR A 87 0.46 9.44 -3.28
CA TYR A 87 0.44 8.99 -1.88
C TYR A 87 1.22 7.70 -1.62
N SER A 88 2.19 7.40 -2.48
CA SER A 88 2.98 6.18 -2.39
C SER A 88 4.39 6.38 -2.93
N VAL A 89 5.26 5.42 -2.60
CA VAL A 89 6.60 5.26 -3.19
C VAL A 89 6.82 3.84 -3.72
N LEU A 90 5.76 3.02 -3.78
CA LEU A 90 5.88 1.59 -4.08
C LEU A 90 6.49 1.32 -5.46
N LEU A 91 6.09 2.11 -6.45
CA LEU A 91 6.62 2.01 -7.80
C LEU A 91 8.05 2.54 -7.85
N ASP A 92 8.34 3.69 -7.23
CA ASP A 92 9.66 4.30 -7.21
C ASP A 92 10.74 3.33 -6.67
N ILE A 93 10.49 2.77 -5.48
CA ILE A 93 11.47 1.89 -4.79
C ILE A 93 11.51 0.46 -5.36
N SER A 94 10.56 0.10 -6.23
CA SER A 94 10.50 -1.21 -6.88
C SER A 94 10.69 -1.13 -8.39
N SER A 95 11.06 0.06 -8.90
CA SER A 95 11.20 0.41 -10.31
C SER A 95 12.05 -0.60 -11.06
N TYR A 96 13.20 -0.98 -10.50
CA TYR A 96 14.07 -2.01 -11.07
C TYR A 96 13.33 -3.29 -11.47
N PHE A 97 12.51 -3.86 -10.58
CA PHE A 97 11.76 -5.08 -10.88
C PHE A 97 10.60 -4.83 -11.84
N ILE A 98 9.95 -3.68 -11.71
CA ILE A 98 8.79 -3.31 -12.55
C ILE A 98 9.23 -3.10 -14.00
N GLU A 99 10.33 -2.38 -14.23
CA GLU A 99 10.89 -2.13 -15.55
C GLU A 99 11.38 -3.43 -16.19
N GLN A 100 12.07 -4.30 -15.44
CA GLN A 100 12.44 -5.64 -15.92
C GLN A 100 11.25 -6.50 -16.32
N ASN A 101 10.09 -6.26 -15.68
CA ASN A 101 8.83 -6.93 -15.98
C ASN A 101 7.94 -6.12 -16.95
N ASN A 102 8.52 -5.22 -17.74
CA ASN A 102 7.82 -4.41 -18.75
C ASN A 102 6.64 -3.58 -18.20
N GLY A 103 6.78 -3.05 -16.99
CA GLY A 103 5.72 -2.26 -16.34
C GLY A 103 4.57 -3.09 -15.77
N LEU A 104 4.65 -4.43 -15.80
CA LEU A 104 3.58 -5.29 -15.30
C LEU A 104 3.44 -5.17 -13.77
N VAL A 105 2.27 -4.69 -13.34
CA VAL A 105 1.87 -4.64 -11.93
C VAL A 105 0.51 -5.32 -11.79
N LEU A 106 0.37 -6.13 -10.74
CA LEU A 106 -0.87 -6.73 -10.30
C LEU A 106 -1.41 -5.94 -9.10
N ALA A 107 -2.62 -5.41 -9.19
CA ALA A 107 -3.32 -4.77 -8.09
C ALA A 107 -4.40 -5.71 -7.55
N ARG A 108 -4.16 -6.30 -6.38
CA ARG A 108 -5.13 -7.16 -5.69
C ARG A 108 -5.96 -6.37 -4.71
N LEU A 109 -7.23 -6.17 -5.05
CA LEU A 109 -8.14 -5.40 -4.24
C LEU A 109 -8.68 -6.24 -3.07
N ARG A 110 -8.85 -5.57 -1.94
CA ARG A 110 -9.50 -6.04 -0.73
C ARG A 110 -10.38 -4.95 -0.21
N GLU A 111 -11.68 -5.17 -0.26
CA GLU A 111 -12.63 -4.23 0.31
C GLU A 111 -12.45 -4.10 1.82
N ARG A 112 -12.65 -2.88 2.36
CA ARG A 112 -12.59 -2.61 3.80
C ARG A 112 -13.94 -2.31 4.46
N ASP A 113 -14.89 -1.72 3.73
CA ASP A 113 -16.03 -1.01 4.34
C ASP A 113 -17.42 -1.50 3.83
N SER A 114 -17.51 -2.57 3.04
CA SER A 114 -18.77 -3.18 2.52
C SER A 114 -19.67 -2.29 1.63
N ASP A 115 -19.11 -1.21 1.07
CA ASP A 115 -19.80 -0.25 0.20
C ASP A 115 -19.10 -0.07 -1.16
N GLY A 116 -18.13 -0.91 -1.50
CA GLY A 116 -17.33 -0.80 -2.73
C GLY A 116 -16.47 0.48 -2.83
N ARG A 117 -16.44 1.30 -1.77
CA ARG A 117 -15.80 2.63 -1.78
C ARG A 117 -14.31 2.59 -1.43
N ARG A 118 -13.94 1.79 -0.43
CA ARG A 118 -12.58 1.77 0.14
C ARG A 118 -11.92 0.42 -0.03
N PHE A 119 -10.69 0.46 -0.53
CA PHE A 119 -9.89 -0.73 -0.78
C PHE A 119 -8.53 -0.62 -0.13
N GLU A 120 -8.13 -1.71 0.50
CA GLU A 120 -6.72 -2.07 0.64
C GLU A 120 -6.28 -2.77 -0.64
N ILE A 121 -5.17 -2.36 -1.23
CA ILE A 121 -4.66 -2.95 -2.47
C ILE A 121 -3.27 -3.51 -2.22
N LYS A 122 -3.10 -4.80 -2.51
CA LYS A 122 -1.78 -5.46 -2.48
C LYS A 122 -1.20 -5.44 -3.89
N PHE A 123 0.01 -4.93 -4.00
CA PHE A 123 0.69 -4.81 -5.27
C PHE A 123 1.77 -5.86 -5.43
N TYR A 124 1.85 -6.39 -6.64
CA TYR A 124 2.87 -7.33 -7.05
C TYR A 124 3.39 -6.97 -8.44
N THR A 125 4.58 -7.45 -8.79
CA THR A 125 5.07 -7.48 -10.17
C THR A 125 5.47 -8.91 -10.54
N HIS A 126 5.48 -9.25 -11.82
CA HIS A 126 5.79 -10.58 -12.31
C HIS A 126 6.34 -10.51 -13.73
N SER A 127 7.23 -11.44 -14.09
CA SER A 127 7.63 -11.71 -15.47
C SER A 127 6.39 -11.96 -16.34
N PRO A 128 6.16 -11.18 -17.42
CA PRO A 128 5.01 -11.39 -18.31
C PRO A 128 4.97 -12.78 -18.95
N GLN A 129 6.13 -13.37 -19.25
CA GLN A 129 6.24 -14.68 -19.90
C GLN A 129 5.80 -15.84 -18.98
N GLU A 130 5.91 -15.64 -17.67
CA GLU A 130 5.67 -16.68 -16.67
C GLU A 130 4.38 -16.43 -15.86
N LEU A 131 3.66 -15.34 -16.11
CA LEU A 131 2.52 -14.91 -15.30
C LEU A 131 1.48 -16.01 -15.08
N LEU A 132 1.18 -16.81 -16.13
CA LEU A 132 0.17 -17.87 -16.06
C LEU A 132 0.74 -19.23 -15.66
N SER A 133 2.04 -19.46 -15.85
CA SER A 133 2.68 -20.75 -15.59
C SER A 133 3.31 -20.84 -14.20
N ARG A 134 3.70 -19.70 -13.61
CA ARG A 134 4.35 -19.60 -12.28
C ARG A 134 3.78 -18.46 -11.45
N TYR A 135 2.47 -18.27 -11.49
CA TYR A 135 1.77 -17.15 -10.87
C TYR A 135 2.11 -16.90 -9.38
N GLU A 136 2.47 -17.95 -8.65
CA GLU A 136 2.93 -17.94 -7.26
C GLU A 136 4.26 -17.20 -7.04
N ASP A 137 5.11 -17.08 -8.06
CA ASP A 137 6.45 -16.47 -8.02
C ASP A 137 6.40 -14.93 -8.08
N LYS A 138 5.19 -14.34 -8.13
CA LYS A 138 5.02 -12.87 -8.11
C LYS A 138 5.78 -12.23 -6.96
N ILE A 139 6.47 -11.15 -7.30
CA ILE A 139 7.24 -10.35 -6.36
C ILE A 139 6.27 -9.38 -5.70
N TYR A 140 6.15 -9.46 -4.38
CA TYR A 140 5.36 -8.52 -3.60
C TYR A 140 6.09 -7.19 -3.48
N ILE A 141 5.46 -6.09 -3.90
CA ILE A 141 6.07 -4.75 -3.85
C ILE A 141 5.53 -3.89 -2.72
N GLY A 142 4.32 -4.15 -2.21
CA GLY A 142 3.76 -3.49 -1.02
C GLY A 142 2.24 -3.42 -1.04
N ARG A 143 1.67 -2.53 -0.21
CA ARG A 143 0.24 -2.24 -0.20
C ARG A 143 -0.03 -0.76 -0.07
N ASP A 144 -1.18 -0.35 -0.57
CA ASP A 144 -1.69 1.00 -0.43
C ASP A 144 -3.22 1.00 -0.27
N PHE A 145 -3.82 2.18 -0.11
CA PHE A 145 -5.24 2.34 0.19
C PHE A 145 -5.92 3.34 -0.71
N VAL A 146 -7.05 2.98 -1.29
CA VAL A 146 -7.83 3.89 -2.14
C VAL A 146 -9.20 4.10 -1.53
N ASP A 147 -9.64 5.36 -1.47
CA ASP A 147 -11.05 5.74 -1.30
C ASP A 147 -11.49 6.41 -2.60
N LEU A 148 -12.36 5.74 -3.35
CA LEU A 148 -12.78 6.19 -4.68
C LEU A 148 -13.56 7.52 -4.65
N PHE A 149 -14.12 7.89 -3.49
CA PHE A 149 -14.91 9.12 -3.31
C PHE A 149 -14.13 10.22 -2.56
N THR A 150 -12.98 9.90 -1.98
CA THR A 150 -12.14 10.87 -1.25
C THR A 150 -10.68 10.70 -1.66
N PRO A 151 -10.31 11.15 -2.88
CA PRO A 151 -8.97 10.95 -3.43
C PRO A 151 -7.88 11.72 -2.66
N VAL A 152 -8.24 12.84 -2.02
CA VAL A 152 -7.31 13.62 -1.19
C VAL A 152 -7.26 13.02 0.21
N ARG A 153 -6.10 12.46 0.58
CA ARG A 153 -5.95 11.77 1.86
C ARG A 153 -5.58 12.73 3.00
N LYS A 154 -6.20 12.54 4.16
CA LYS A 154 -5.79 13.22 5.40
C LYS A 154 -4.43 12.69 5.85
N TYR A 155 -3.58 13.57 6.37
CA TYR A 155 -2.26 13.21 6.90
C TYR A 155 -1.44 12.36 5.92
N PHE A 156 -1.50 12.69 4.62
CA PHE A 156 -0.86 11.92 3.54
C PHE A 156 -1.27 10.43 3.46
N GLY A 157 -2.37 10.01 4.10
CA GLY A 157 -2.80 8.61 4.16
C GLY A 157 -2.04 7.75 5.17
N LEU A 158 -1.21 8.35 6.04
CA LEU A 158 -0.38 7.61 6.99
C LEU A 158 -1.20 6.82 8.01
N LYS A 159 -2.37 7.34 8.40
CA LYS A 159 -3.27 6.68 9.35
C LYS A 159 -3.65 5.27 8.91
N ASP A 160 -4.06 5.09 7.66
CA ASP A 160 -4.46 3.77 7.13
C ASP A 160 -3.31 2.78 7.13
N THR A 161 -2.10 3.28 6.84
CA THR A 161 -0.89 2.44 6.85
C THR A 161 -0.54 2.00 8.27
N VAL A 162 -0.56 2.91 9.26
CA VAL A 162 -0.29 2.58 10.67
C VAL A 162 -1.31 1.59 11.23
N VAL A 163 -2.62 1.84 11.01
CA VAL A 163 -3.69 0.92 11.44
C VAL A 163 -3.52 -0.46 10.79
N SER A 164 -3.13 -0.47 9.52
CA SER A 164 -2.88 -1.72 8.83
C SER A 164 -1.68 -2.48 9.39
N LEU A 165 -0.55 -1.83 9.67
CA LEU A 165 0.63 -2.52 10.22
C LEU A 165 0.27 -3.27 11.51
N LYS A 166 -0.50 -2.65 12.40
CA LYS A 166 -1.03 -3.33 13.60
C LYS A 166 -1.86 -4.57 13.25
N ALA A 167 -2.87 -4.42 12.40
CA ALA A 167 -3.72 -5.56 11.99
C ALA A 167 -2.93 -6.64 11.22
N GLN A 168 -1.86 -6.27 10.51
CA GLN A 168 -0.96 -7.22 9.87
C GLN A 168 -0.14 -8.01 10.88
N PHE A 169 0.39 -7.34 11.90
CA PHE A 169 1.12 -7.99 12.98
C PHE A 169 0.22 -8.95 13.79
N GLU A 170 -1.00 -8.55 14.14
CA GLU A 170 -1.95 -9.43 14.84
C GLU A 170 -2.17 -10.74 14.06
N ARG A 171 -2.43 -10.64 12.75
CA ARG A 171 -2.56 -11.82 11.86
C ARG A 171 -1.26 -12.61 11.70
N LEU A 172 -0.11 -11.94 11.73
CA LEU A 172 1.20 -12.60 11.69
C LEU A 172 1.42 -13.44 12.95
N SER A 173 1.09 -12.89 14.11
CA SER A 173 1.16 -13.54 15.42
C SER A 173 0.23 -14.76 15.49
N GLU A 174 -1.04 -14.61 15.08
CA GLU A 174 -1.99 -15.73 14.99
C GLU A 174 -1.47 -16.86 14.08
N ARG A 175 -0.92 -16.51 12.92
CA ARG A 175 -0.35 -17.49 11.97
C ARG A 175 0.88 -18.19 12.52
N ALA A 176 1.64 -17.55 13.40
CA ALA A 176 2.82 -18.15 14.00
C ALA A 176 2.43 -19.39 14.81
N GLY A 177 1.35 -19.33 15.59
CA GLY A 177 0.86 -20.47 16.37
C GLY A 177 0.56 -21.70 15.52
N ALA A 178 0.04 -21.50 14.30
CA ALA A 178 -0.31 -22.60 13.39
C ALA A 178 0.86 -23.10 12.52
N LYS A 179 1.84 -22.24 12.21
CA LYS A 179 2.87 -22.54 11.19
C LYS A 179 4.29 -22.64 11.73
N LEU A 180 4.58 -22.05 12.89
CA LEU A 180 5.92 -21.98 13.43
C LEU A 180 6.14 -23.10 14.44
N LYS A 181 6.92 -24.12 14.06
CA LYS A 181 7.36 -25.17 14.98
C LYS A 181 8.18 -24.55 16.11
N LYS A 182 7.86 -24.91 17.36
CA LYS A 182 8.44 -24.33 18.59
C LYS A 182 8.32 -22.81 18.62
N ALA A 183 7.10 -22.29 18.39
CA ALA A 183 6.83 -20.85 18.42
C ALA A 183 7.32 -20.16 19.71
N GLN A 184 7.37 -20.88 20.84
CA GLN A 184 7.91 -20.35 22.09
C GLN A 184 9.35 -19.85 21.99
N ASP A 185 10.17 -20.41 21.08
CA ASP A 185 11.57 -20.01 20.88
C ASP A 185 11.69 -18.59 20.28
N PHE A 186 10.57 -18.00 19.86
CA PHE A 186 10.49 -16.70 19.22
C PHE A 186 9.56 -15.73 19.98
N GLY A 187 9.06 -16.14 21.16
CA GLY A 187 8.06 -15.37 21.91
C GLY A 187 8.52 -13.95 22.26
N SER A 188 9.81 -13.77 22.57
CA SER A 188 10.38 -12.44 22.84
C SER A 188 10.28 -11.49 21.65
N TYR A 189 10.53 -11.97 20.43
CA TYR A 189 10.39 -11.14 19.22
C TYR A 189 8.94 -10.78 18.92
N PHE A 190 7.99 -11.70 19.14
CA PHE A 190 6.58 -11.35 19.00
C PHE A 190 6.15 -10.32 20.05
N GLN A 191 6.64 -10.43 21.29
CA GLN A 191 6.37 -9.43 22.31
C GLN A 191 6.94 -8.07 21.91
N GLU A 192 8.22 -8.01 21.54
CA GLU A 192 8.92 -6.77 21.18
C GLU A 192 8.30 -6.09 19.95
N ILE A 193 8.06 -6.83 18.87
CA ILE A 193 7.37 -6.30 17.68
C ILE A 193 5.96 -5.83 18.06
N GLY A 194 5.28 -6.57 18.93
CA GLY A 194 3.96 -6.22 19.46
C GLY A 194 3.96 -4.91 20.24
N ASP A 195 4.98 -4.68 21.05
CA ASP A 195 5.16 -3.45 21.80
C ASP A 195 5.45 -2.28 20.86
N SER A 196 6.40 -2.42 19.93
CA SER A 196 6.75 -1.38 18.95
C SER A 196 5.58 -1.01 18.03
N VAL A 197 4.81 -1.99 17.54
CA VAL A 197 3.66 -1.70 16.67
C VAL A 197 2.51 -1.06 17.44
N ASN A 198 2.31 -1.41 18.71
CA ASN A 198 1.31 -0.78 19.55
C ASN A 198 1.72 0.65 19.93
N GLU A 199 2.99 0.90 20.19
CA GLU A 199 3.52 2.25 20.42
C GLU A 199 3.35 3.13 19.17
N LEU A 200 3.78 2.66 18.00
CA LEU A 200 3.53 3.33 16.72
C LEU A 200 2.03 3.61 16.51
N HIS A 201 1.18 2.64 16.81
CA HIS A 201 -0.26 2.80 16.66
C HIS A 201 -0.84 3.82 17.64
N ASN A 202 -0.47 3.79 18.91
CA ASN A 202 -1.09 4.64 19.92
C ASN A 202 -0.49 6.05 19.87
N GLU A 203 0.83 6.17 20.03
CA GLU A 203 1.53 7.44 20.07
C GLU A 203 1.61 8.08 18.69
N GLY A 204 1.94 7.29 17.65
CA GLY A 204 2.00 7.80 16.29
C GLY A 204 0.66 8.35 15.80
N LEU A 205 -0.47 7.70 16.14
CA LEU A 205 -1.79 8.25 15.79
C LEU A 205 -2.16 9.50 16.59
N LEU A 206 -1.74 9.63 17.85
CA LEU A 206 -1.92 10.87 18.62
C LEU A 206 -1.16 12.03 17.99
N VAL A 207 0.10 11.80 17.60
CA VAL A 207 0.90 12.80 16.86
C VAL A 207 0.19 13.18 15.56
N LEU A 208 -0.25 12.21 14.75
CA LEU A 208 -0.99 12.52 13.51
C LEU A 208 -2.27 13.33 13.76
N GLN A 209 -3.02 13.03 14.82
CA GLN A 209 -4.25 13.76 15.17
C GLN A 209 -4.01 15.20 15.64
N SER A 210 -2.80 15.50 16.13
CA SER A 210 -2.39 16.86 16.51
C SER A 210 -2.06 17.76 15.31
N LEU A 211 -1.80 17.16 14.14
CA LEU A 211 -1.43 17.87 12.93
C LEU A 211 -2.66 18.34 12.14
N PRO A 212 -2.51 19.31 11.22
CA PRO A 212 -3.57 19.62 10.26
C PRO A 212 -3.86 18.41 9.34
N PRO A 213 -5.13 18.08 9.06
CA PRO A 213 -5.48 16.96 8.17
C PRO A 213 -4.96 17.15 6.75
N HIS A 214 -4.85 18.38 6.29
CA HIS A 214 -4.25 18.74 5.00
C HIS A 214 -3.33 19.94 5.21
N LEU A 215 -2.17 19.93 4.55
CA LEU A 215 -1.23 21.04 4.62
C LEU A 215 -1.52 22.05 3.51
N ASP A 216 -1.97 23.25 3.90
CA ASP A 216 -2.09 24.39 3.00
C ASP A 216 -0.77 25.18 3.00
N TYR A 217 0.17 24.78 2.14
CA TYR A 217 1.50 25.39 2.05
C TYR A 217 1.48 26.89 1.76
N ALA A 218 0.38 27.45 1.24
CA ALA A 218 0.25 28.89 1.01
C ALA A 218 0.00 29.68 2.31
N LYS A 219 -0.53 29.03 3.35
CA LYS A 219 -0.85 29.65 4.64
C LYS A 219 0.15 29.35 5.75
N LEU A 220 0.93 28.28 5.60
CA LEU A 220 1.91 27.86 6.61
C LEU A 220 3.18 28.70 6.54
N SER A 221 3.65 29.18 7.69
CA SER A 221 4.95 29.82 7.79
C SER A 221 6.09 28.79 7.74
N GLY A 222 7.31 29.25 7.50
CA GLY A 222 8.50 28.38 7.56
C GLY A 222 8.66 27.71 8.93
N LYS A 223 8.29 28.40 10.01
CA LYS A 223 8.30 27.84 11.37
C LYS A 223 7.27 26.72 11.51
N ASP A 224 6.03 26.95 11.06
CA ASP A 224 4.98 25.92 11.11
C ASP A 224 5.41 24.66 10.34
N LEU A 225 6.03 24.83 9.17
CA LEU A 225 6.54 23.71 8.38
C LEU A 225 7.66 22.94 9.10
N ILE A 226 8.58 23.63 9.78
CA ILE A 226 9.64 22.98 10.58
C ILE A 226 9.03 22.16 11.71
N ASP A 227 8.06 22.73 12.44
CA ASP A 227 7.39 22.08 13.56
C ASP A 227 6.60 20.84 13.08
N ILE A 228 5.82 20.98 12.00
CA ILE A 228 5.08 19.87 11.37
C ILE A 228 6.04 18.78 10.87
N ASN A 229 7.15 19.16 10.22
CA ASN A 229 8.14 18.19 9.73
C ASN A 229 8.79 17.41 10.89
N ALA A 230 9.03 18.06 12.03
CA ALA A 230 9.53 17.40 13.23
C ALA A 230 8.53 16.35 13.76
N GLN A 231 7.24 16.68 13.80
CA GLN A 231 6.21 15.72 14.23
C GLN A 231 6.12 14.49 13.31
N TYR A 232 6.17 14.67 11.99
CA TYR A 232 6.21 13.53 11.08
C TYR A 232 7.49 12.69 11.24
N ARG A 233 8.63 13.31 11.54
CA ARG A 233 9.87 12.56 11.86
C ARG A 233 9.71 11.73 13.13
N THR A 234 9.06 12.25 14.17
CA THR A 234 8.74 11.48 15.38
C THR A 234 7.96 10.21 15.05
N VAL A 235 6.93 10.31 14.21
CA VAL A 235 6.18 9.12 13.77
C VAL A 235 7.08 8.15 13.00
N ASN A 236 7.94 8.66 12.11
CA ASN A 236 8.87 7.82 11.35
C ASN A 236 9.89 7.09 12.24
N HIS A 237 10.32 7.69 13.37
CA HIS A 237 11.21 7.01 14.32
C HIS A 237 10.60 5.72 14.87
N TYR A 238 9.32 5.75 15.27
CA TYR A 238 8.61 4.53 15.68
C TYR A 238 8.56 3.47 14.58
N VAL A 239 8.45 3.88 13.31
CA VAL A 239 8.47 2.94 12.17
C VAL A 239 9.86 2.33 11.98
N ILE A 240 10.93 3.11 12.18
CA ILE A 240 12.32 2.64 12.10
C ILE A 240 12.62 1.63 13.22
N GLU A 241 12.23 1.93 14.45
CA GLU A 241 12.39 1.00 15.58
C GLU A 241 11.66 -0.33 15.31
N LEU A 242 10.40 -0.26 14.85
CA LEU A 242 9.66 -1.45 14.42
C LEU A 242 10.38 -2.21 13.29
N HIS A 243 10.94 -1.50 12.31
CA HIS A 243 11.66 -2.13 11.20
C HIS A 243 12.86 -2.93 11.69
N ASP A 244 13.65 -2.37 12.61
CA ASP A 244 14.89 -2.98 13.07
C ASP A 244 14.61 -4.28 13.83
N THR A 245 13.64 -4.29 14.76
CA THR A 245 13.21 -5.52 15.45
C THR A 245 12.67 -6.57 14.46
N VAL A 246 11.87 -6.15 13.46
CA VAL A 246 11.34 -7.08 12.44
C VAL A 246 12.47 -7.65 11.56
N ALA A 247 13.48 -6.85 11.24
CA ALA A 247 14.63 -7.29 10.45
C ALA A 247 15.47 -8.31 11.21
N GLU A 248 15.72 -8.09 12.49
CA GLU A 248 16.38 -9.06 13.36
C GLU A 248 15.60 -10.38 13.45
N PHE A 249 14.28 -10.30 13.63
CA PHE A 249 13.43 -11.48 13.69
C PHE A 249 13.46 -12.28 12.38
N GLU A 250 13.39 -11.59 11.23
CA GLU A 250 13.50 -12.25 9.92
C GLU A 250 14.85 -12.97 9.76
N ASN A 251 15.96 -12.32 10.15
CA ASN A 251 17.30 -12.92 10.09
C ASN A 251 17.39 -14.17 10.95
N LEU A 252 16.83 -14.14 12.16
CA LEU A 252 16.77 -15.31 13.04
C LEU A 252 15.94 -16.45 12.43
N LEU A 253 14.81 -16.15 11.81
CA LEU A 253 13.99 -17.15 11.11
C LEU A 253 14.74 -17.78 9.93
N ARG A 254 15.52 -16.99 9.18
CA ARG A 254 16.37 -17.51 8.10
C ARG A 254 17.48 -18.41 8.66
N PHE A 255 18.16 -17.96 9.71
CA PHE A 255 19.22 -18.73 10.36
C PHE A 255 18.71 -20.05 10.93
N LYS A 256 17.50 -20.07 11.50
CA LYS A 256 16.82 -21.29 11.96
C LYS A 256 16.06 -22.02 10.86
N GLU A 257 16.26 -21.71 9.58
CA GLU A 257 15.67 -22.39 8.43
C GLU A 257 14.13 -22.51 8.48
N ARG A 258 13.44 -21.48 8.98
CA ARG A 258 11.97 -21.41 9.09
C ARG A 258 11.34 -20.84 7.80
N SER A 259 11.68 -21.43 6.66
CA SER A 259 11.29 -20.94 5.32
C SER A 259 9.77 -20.80 5.11
N ASP A 260 8.97 -21.70 5.68
CA ASP A 260 7.50 -21.68 5.55
C ASP A 260 6.83 -20.45 6.16
N PHE A 261 7.46 -19.89 7.20
CA PHE A 261 6.96 -18.74 7.95
C PHE A 261 7.67 -17.43 7.57
N VAL A 262 8.97 -17.47 7.27
CA VAL A 262 9.78 -16.27 7.01
C VAL A 262 9.16 -15.36 5.94
N ARG A 263 8.54 -15.93 4.90
CA ARG A 263 7.86 -15.17 3.83
C ARG A 263 6.78 -14.21 4.34
N TYR A 264 6.14 -14.51 5.47
CA TYR A 264 5.14 -13.60 6.06
C TYR A 264 5.82 -12.43 6.75
N VAL A 265 6.92 -12.68 7.46
CA VAL A 265 7.75 -11.64 8.09
C VAL A 265 8.42 -10.78 7.02
N THR A 266 8.93 -11.36 5.93
CA THR A 266 9.50 -10.61 4.79
C THR A 266 8.48 -9.64 4.19
N LYS A 267 7.23 -10.06 4.01
CA LYS A 267 6.17 -9.18 3.49
C LYS A 267 5.83 -8.06 4.47
N TYR A 268 5.73 -8.38 5.76
CA TYR A 268 5.50 -7.38 6.80
C TYR A 268 6.65 -6.35 6.84
N LYS A 269 7.90 -6.81 6.86
CA LYS A 269 9.09 -5.95 6.79
C LYS A 269 9.09 -5.06 5.56
N LYS A 270 8.70 -5.59 4.39
CA LYS A 270 8.62 -4.82 3.15
C LYS A 270 7.64 -3.65 3.30
N ASP A 271 6.46 -3.87 3.90
CA ASP A 271 5.51 -2.77 4.15
C ASP A 271 6.06 -1.72 5.12
N VAL A 272 6.74 -2.13 6.20
CA VAL A 272 7.40 -1.20 7.13
C VAL A 272 8.50 -0.39 6.41
N THR A 273 9.33 -1.05 5.59
CA THR A 273 10.39 -0.41 4.78
C THR A 273 9.80 0.61 3.80
N ASN A 274 8.69 0.24 3.16
CA ASN A 274 8.00 1.12 2.22
C ASN A 274 7.43 2.36 2.94
N LEU A 275 6.91 2.21 4.17
CA LEU A 275 6.44 3.33 4.97
C LEU A 275 7.58 4.29 5.37
N ILE A 276 8.74 3.76 5.78
CA ILE A 276 9.93 4.59 6.05
C ILE A 276 10.33 5.38 4.80
N SER A 277 10.35 4.71 3.64
CA SER A 277 10.67 5.34 2.37
C SER A 277 9.63 6.42 2.00
N TYR A 278 8.35 6.16 2.26
CA TYR A 278 7.27 7.11 2.03
C TYR A 278 7.42 8.36 2.90
N PHE A 279 7.72 8.19 4.19
CA PHE A 279 8.05 9.30 5.08
C PHE A 279 9.21 10.13 4.51
N ASN A 280 10.32 9.48 4.20
CA ASN A 280 11.54 10.18 3.79
C ASN A 280 11.39 10.92 2.46
N ILE A 281 10.66 10.35 1.49
CA ILE A 281 10.57 10.90 0.12
C ILE A 281 9.37 11.83 -0.03
N LYS A 282 8.16 11.36 0.31
CA LYS A 282 6.90 12.05 -0.06
C LYS A 282 6.29 12.86 1.09
N VAL A 283 6.70 12.63 2.34
CA VAL A 283 6.22 13.41 3.50
C VAL A 283 7.30 14.39 3.94
N ASN A 284 8.32 13.93 4.66
CA ASN A 284 9.40 14.76 5.18
C ASN A 284 10.23 15.40 4.08
N GLY A 285 10.51 14.68 2.99
CA GLY A 285 11.27 15.20 1.84
C GLY A 285 10.56 16.38 1.17
N VAL A 286 9.26 16.24 0.91
CA VAL A 286 8.44 17.32 0.34
C VAL A 286 8.35 18.51 1.28
N ILE A 287 8.10 18.30 2.57
CA ILE A 287 8.03 19.40 3.54
C ILE A 287 9.39 20.09 3.66
N ALA A 288 10.49 19.35 3.70
CA ALA A 288 11.85 19.91 3.72
C ALA A 288 12.13 20.77 2.49
N GLN A 289 11.77 20.31 1.29
CA GLN A 289 11.90 21.11 0.07
C GLN A 289 11.12 22.44 0.17
N ARG A 290 9.91 22.41 0.76
CA ARG A 290 9.11 23.62 0.99
C ARG A 290 9.75 24.56 2.01
N ILE A 291 10.31 24.03 3.10
CA ILE A 291 11.06 24.81 4.09
C ILE A 291 12.23 25.53 3.41
N HIS A 292 12.99 24.85 2.56
CA HIS A 292 14.15 25.43 1.88
C HIS A 292 13.75 26.48 0.84
N ALA A 293 12.52 26.39 0.30
CA ALA A 293 11.96 27.39 -0.61
C ALA A 293 11.43 28.63 0.12
N CYS A 294 11.17 28.57 1.43
CA CYS A 294 10.84 29.74 2.22
C CYS A 294 12.05 30.69 2.21
N ARG A 295 11.93 31.84 1.54
CA ARG A 295 12.94 32.90 1.63
C ARG A 295 13.15 33.21 3.10
N SER A 296 14.37 33.06 3.58
CA SER A 296 14.77 33.47 4.92
C SER A 296 14.51 34.97 5.07
N LYS A 297 13.35 35.36 5.58
CA LYS A 297 13.25 36.61 6.33
C LYS A 297 13.84 36.34 7.71
N HIS A 298 15.13 36.04 7.74
CA HIS A 298 15.93 36.24 8.94
C HIS A 298 16.31 37.72 8.96
N ASN A 299 15.36 38.55 9.41
CA ASN A 299 15.66 39.83 10.04
C ASN A 299 15.20 39.73 11.49
#